data_AF-A0A956A8I8-F1
#
_entry.id   AF-A0A956A8I8-F1
#
_cell.length_a   1.000
_cell.length_b   1.000
_cell.length_c   1.000
_cell.angle_alpha   90.00
_cell.angle_beta   90.00
_cell.angle_gamma   90.00
#
_symmetry.space_group_name_H-M   'P 1'
#
loop_
_entity.id
_entity.type
_entity.pdbx_description
1 polymer ?
#
loop_
_entity_poly.entity_id
_entity_poly.type
_entity_poly.pdbx_seq_one_letter_code
_entity_poly.pdbx_strand_id
1 'polypeptide(L)'
;MSATTTTTMRLGLGIALLLPLSAAGCGEKTGPVTVSPTTRVAVSVAPLSLPQVSDVGWTVTVRNDDQQVVWTRTLGSVQYGAGDGSVSYVGPCDATSNPNTVTLELASLTDPNGQLIPPSQYAAPPPLTKPVTCVPEGDVAVSFDVTVARAANQGFFDVAMTFSDVFCSAKLDCLNDQGGPLELLFDGDERGTTVIAAFACTSGGGQDTWLHMDAMILECSDGTRIVHNPSRGPGNVGGDDGPYVFQRAVYRGREQLEPYDKCYWNQAFGLDLDAIPAGVDCVLTGKATASEGAWVAGNTPEGAVWPVIRWEKQIVTDGALSCGRHALGQGPEVSIGYTDFSGERFFYSMECADEARAVPNGTACGGTLSGFGEQVVFAGTDEGVVLAVGSQVTDPMPLPPGVTLEDACCMDPCCSE
;
A
#
# COMPACT_ATOMS: atom_id res chain seq x y z
N MET A 1 37.00 -38.77 -38.18
CA MET A 1 36.49 -39.50 -37.00
C MET A 1 35.32 -38.68 -36.49
N SER A 2 34.12 -38.84 -37.08
CA SER A 2 33.05 -39.79 -36.67
C SER A 2 32.48 -39.40 -35.30
N ALA A 3 31.18 -39.17 -35.09
CA ALA A 3 30.01 -39.27 -35.93
C ALA A 3 28.85 -38.44 -35.34
N THR A 4 28.00 -37.94 -36.24
CA THR A 4 26.66 -37.40 -36.04
C THR A 4 25.73 -38.45 -35.45
N THR A 5 24.92 -38.12 -34.43
CA THR A 5 23.80 -38.98 -34.01
C THR A 5 22.49 -38.21 -34.10
N THR A 6 21.75 -38.51 -35.15
CA THR A 6 20.35 -38.16 -35.38
C THR A 6 19.48 -39.14 -34.58
N THR A 7 18.52 -38.66 -33.80
CA THR A 7 17.48 -39.53 -33.23
C THR A 7 16.11 -39.10 -33.74
N THR A 8 15.58 -39.95 -34.62
CA THR A 8 14.24 -39.97 -35.18
C THR A 8 13.29 -40.58 -34.14
N MET A 9 12.26 -39.86 -33.70
CA MET A 9 11.19 -40.45 -32.88
C MET A 9 9.95 -40.70 -33.74
N ARG A 10 9.47 -41.94 -33.71
CA ARG A 10 8.42 -42.50 -34.57
C ARG A 10 7.02 -42.12 -34.08
N LEU A 11 6.17 -41.85 -35.06
CA LEU A 11 4.72 -41.80 -35.03
C LEU A 11 4.14 -43.13 -34.51
N GLY A 12 3.37 -43.08 -33.42
CA GLY A 12 2.57 -44.19 -32.90
C GLY A 12 1.10 -43.78 -32.83
N LEU A 13 0.34 -44.16 -33.86
CA LEU A 13 -1.09 -43.94 -33.99
C LEU A 13 -1.83 -45.00 -33.16
N GLY A 14 -2.42 -44.60 -32.03
CA GLY A 14 -3.26 -45.44 -31.17
C GLY A 14 -4.64 -44.81 -31.00
N ILE A 15 -5.61 -45.25 -31.82
CA ILE A 15 -7.02 -44.87 -31.72
C ILE A 15 -7.66 -45.73 -30.63
N ALA A 16 -7.98 -45.13 -29.49
CA ALA A 16 -8.84 -45.71 -28.46
C ALA A 16 -10.17 -44.96 -28.43
N LEU A 17 -11.22 -45.66 -28.88
CA LEU A 17 -12.60 -45.21 -28.94
C LEU A 17 -13.19 -45.24 -27.50
N LEU A 18 -13.39 -44.08 -26.88
CA LEU A 18 -14.07 -43.94 -25.59
C LEU A 18 -15.44 -43.26 -25.83
N LEU A 19 -16.50 -43.97 -25.48
CA LEU A 19 -17.88 -43.46 -25.50
C LEU A 19 -18.06 -42.34 -24.46
N PRO A 20 -18.69 -41.20 -24.81
CA PRO A 20 -19.18 -40.25 -23.83
C PRO A 20 -20.54 -40.71 -23.29
N LEU A 21 -20.60 -40.97 -21.97
CA LEU A 21 -21.83 -41.01 -21.20
C LEU A 21 -22.28 -39.57 -20.96
N SER A 22 -23.30 -39.11 -21.68
CA SER A 22 -23.91 -37.80 -21.49
C SER A 22 -24.77 -37.80 -20.23
N ALA A 23 -24.22 -37.37 -19.10
CA ALA A 23 -25.00 -36.97 -17.94
C ALA A 23 -25.60 -35.58 -18.19
N ALA A 24 -26.90 -35.54 -18.54
CA ALA A 24 -27.67 -34.31 -18.59
C ALA A 24 -27.95 -33.83 -17.15
N GLY A 25 -27.06 -33.00 -16.62
CA GLY A 25 -27.35 -32.23 -15.41
C GLY A 25 -28.35 -31.12 -15.73
N CYS A 26 -29.54 -31.17 -15.14
CA CYS A 26 -30.46 -30.03 -15.10
C CYS A 26 -29.81 -28.91 -14.29
N GLY A 27 -29.07 -28.02 -14.97
CA GLY A 27 -28.69 -26.73 -14.40
C GLY A 27 -29.96 -25.91 -14.20
N GLU A 28 -30.29 -25.63 -12.94
CA GLU A 28 -31.34 -24.68 -12.57
C GLU A 28 -30.98 -23.33 -13.17
N LYS A 29 -31.69 -22.98 -14.25
CA LYS A 29 -31.48 -21.76 -15.00
C LYS A 29 -32.04 -20.63 -14.13
N THR A 30 -31.20 -20.05 -13.28
CA THR A 30 -31.53 -18.82 -12.54
C THR A 30 -31.83 -17.74 -13.56
N GLY A 31 -33.12 -17.57 -13.86
CA GLY A 31 -33.61 -16.49 -14.71
C GLY A 31 -33.31 -15.15 -14.04
N PRO A 32 -33.18 -14.06 -14.83
CA PRO A 32 -33.03 -12.73 -14.26
C PRO A 32 -34.20 -12.45 -13.30
N VAL A 33 -33.87 -11.99 -12.09
CA VAL A 33 -34.87 -11.57 -11.10
C VAL A 33 -35.70 -10.44 -11.72
N THR A 34 -37.02 -10.54 -11.62
CA THR A 34 -37.93 -9.51 -12.14
C THR A 34 -37.91 -8.30 -11.21
N VAL A 35 -36.90 -7.45 -11.33
CA VAL A 35 -36.81 -6.18 -10.59
C VAL A 35 -37.85 -5.21 -11.10
N SER A 36 -38.52 -4.50 -10.19
CA SER A 36 -39.46 -3.42 -10.56
C SER A 36 -38.68 -2.33 -11.32
N PRO A 37 -39.09 -1.94 -12.55
CA PRO A 37 -38.30 -1.11 -13.45
C PRO A 37 -38.06 0.33 -12.96
N THR A 38 -38.63 0.71 -11.82
CA THR A 38 -38.55 2.06 -11.26
C THR A 38 -37.50 2.23 -10.18
N THR A 39 -36.89 1.14 -9.67
CA THR A 39 -35.85 1.22 -8.63
C THR A 39 -34.47 1.17 -9.27
N ARG A 40 -33.61 2.16 -8.99
CA ARG A 40 -32.31 2.28 -9.65
C ARG A 40 -31.19 2.65 -8.68
N VAL A 41 -29.98 2.23 -9.03
CA VAL A 41 -28.74 2.65 -8.38
C VAL A 41 -27.89 3.43 -9.38
N ALA A 42 -27.46 4.63 -8.98
CA ALA A 42 -26.55 5.49 -9.73
C ALA A 42 -25.13 5.22 -9.23
N VAL A 43 -24.32 4.56 -10.05
CA VAL A 43 -22.92 4.23 -9.75
C VAL A 43 -22.02 5.28 -10.40
N SER A 44 -21.11 5.83 -9.63
CA SER A 44 -20.07 6.74 -10.12
C SER A 44 -18.69 6.27 -9.66
N VAL A 45 -17.68 6.45 -10.51
CA VAL A 45 -16.26 6.24 -10.20
C VAL A 45 -15.52 7.54 -10.48
N ALA A 46 -14.71 7.99 -9.53
CA ALA A 46 -13.87 9.17 -9.69
C ALA A 46 -12.85 8.99 -10.84
N PRO A 47 -12.40 10.08 -11.49
CA PRO A 47 -11.29 10.04 -12.43
C PRO A 47 -10.04 9.38 -11.84
N LEU A 48 -9.29 8.65 -12.67
CA LEU A 48 -7.94 8.20 -12.36
C LEU A 48 -6.94 9.24 -12.86
N SER A 49 -6.10 9.76 -11.96
CA SER A 49 -4.93 10.54 -12.33
C SER A 49 -3.79 9.59 -12.76
N LEU A 50 -3.97 8.97 -13.94
CA LEU A 50 -3.01 8.03 -14.53
C LEU A 50 -2.55 8.53 -15.91
N PRO A 51 -1.29 8.94 -16.05
CA PRO A 51 -0.78 9.40 -17.33
C PRO A 51 -0.64 8.18 -18.26
N GLN A 52 -0.88 8.42 -19.55
CA GLN A 52 -0.85 7.37 -20.59
C GLN A 52 -1.93 6.29 -20.42
N VAL A 53 -3.04 6.60 -19.77
CA VAL A 53 -4.28 5.82 -19.84
C VAL A 53 -5.31 6.67 -20.55
N SER A 54 -6.00 6.10 -21.54
CA SER A 54 -7.07 6.79 -22.28
C SER A 54 -8.42 6.10 -22.17
N ASP A 55 -8.46 4.86 -21.67
CA ASP A 55 -9.71 4.21 -21.29
C ASP A 55 -9.48 3.22 -20.14
N VAL A 56 -10.43 3.19 -19.22
CA VAL A 56 -10.49 2.25 -18.10
C VAL A 56 -11.80 1.47 -18.20
N GLY A 57 -11.70 0.15 -18.16
CA GLY A 57 -12.83 -0.75 -18.07
C GLY A 57 -13.10 -1.11 -16.62
N TRP A 58 -14.34 -0.91 -16.17
CA TRP A 58 -14.83 -1.28 -14.85
C TRP A 58 -15.92 -2.33 -14.96
N THR A 59 -15.80 -3.47 -14.29
CA THR A 59 -16.92 -4.39 -14.12
C THR A 59 -17.69 -4.02 -12.87
N VAL A 60 -18.98 -3.68 -13.03
CA VAL A 60 -19.89 -3.40 -11.92
C VAL A 60 -20.88 -4.54 -11.80
N THR A 61 -21.01 -5.09 -10.60
CA THR A 61 -21.99 -6.13 -10.26
C THR A 61 -22.86 -5.62 -9.11
N VAL A 62 -24.18 -5.73 -9.27
CA VAL A 62 -25.17 -5.42 -8.22
C VAL A 62 -25.84 -6.71 -7.79
N ARG A 63 -25.79 -7.01 -6.49
CA ARG A 63 -26.49 -8.14 -5.86
C ARG A 63 -27.50 -7.64 -4.84
N ASN A 64 -28.61 -8.36 -4.68
CA ASN A 64 -29.54 -8.12 -3.57
C ASN A 64 -29.09 -8.86 -2.29
N ASP A 65 -29.86 -8.75 -1.20
CA ASP A 65 -29.53 -9.38 0.09
C ASP A 65 -29.49 -10.92 -0.01
N ASP A 66 -30.33 -11.49 -0.88
CA ASP A 66 -30.36 -12.92 -1.23
C ASP A 66 -29.17 -13.39 -2.09
N GLN A 67 -28.16 -12.53 -2.29
CA GLN A 67 -26.97 -12.77 -3.11
C GLN A 67 -27.25 -13.00 -4.61
N GLN A 68 -28.48 -12.74 -5.07
CA GLN A 68 -28.86 -12.86 -6.46
C GLN A 68 -28.29 -11.67 -7.25
N VAL A 69 -27.70 -11.94 -8.41
CA VAL A 69 -27.22 -10.88 -9.30
C VAL A 69 -28.42 -10.17 -9.90
N VAL A 70 -28.61 -8.90 -9.54
CA VAL A 70 -29.56 -8.00 -10.17
C VAL A 70 -29.08 -7.67 -11.58
N TRP A 71 -27.80 -7.29 -11.71
CA TRP A 71 -27.12 -7.14 -13.00
C TRP A 71 -25.59 -7.11 -12.85
N THR A 72 -24.90 -7.40 -13.96
CA THR A 72 -23.46 -7.18 -14.12
C THR A 72 -23.21 -6.49 -15.46
N ARG A 73 -22.31 -5.49 -15.50
CA ARG A 73 -21.93 -4.79 -16.72
C ARG A 73 -20.50 -4.29 -16.66
N THR A 74 -19.79 -4.37 -17.78
CA THR A 74 -18.50 -3.69 -17.98
C THR A 74 -18.75 -2.30 -18.56
N LEU A 75 -18.18 -1.28 -17.93
CA LEU A 75 -18.30 0.14 -18.26
C LEU A 75 -16.92 0.67 -18.67
N GLY A 76 -16.78 1.13 -19.91
CA GLY A 76 -15.58 1.86 -20.34
C GLY A 76 -15.71 3.35 -20.03
N SER A 77 -14.65 3.96 -19.49
CA SER A 77 -14.58 5.40 -19.18
C SER A 77 -14.77 6.30 -20.40
N VAL A 78 -14.43 5.86 -21.61
CA VAL A 78 -14.70 6.63 -22.85
C VAL A 78 -16.18 6.64 -23.20
N GLN A 79 -16.89 5.54 -22.93
CA GLN A 79 -18.32 5.41 -23.27
C GLN A 79 -19.23 5.98 -22.18
N TYR A 80 -18.85 5.83 -20.91
CA TYR A 80 -19.68 6.15 -19.75
C TYR A 80 -19.07 7.25 -18.86
N GLY A 81 -18.01 7.93 -19.30
CA GLY A 81 -17.36 9.02 -18.57
C GLY A 81 -16.56 9.93 -19.50
N ALA A 82 -15.43 10.46 -19.00
CA ALA A 82 -14.60 11.41 -19.74
C ALA A 82 -13.34 10.79 -20.40
N GLY A 83 -13.15 9.46 -20.30
CA GLY A 83 -11.93 8.78 -20.75
C GLY A 83 -10.72 8.93 -19.81
N ASP A 84 -10.89 9.61 -18.69
CA ASP A 84 -9.92 9.76 -17.61
C ASP A 84 -10.07 8.68 -16.52
N GLY A 85 -10.76 7.58 -16.83
CA GLY A 85 -11.08 6.53 -15.88
C GLY A 85 -12.39 6.73 -15.10
N SER A 86 -12.97 7.93 -15.10
CA SER A 86 -14.30 8.14 -14.51
C SER A 86 -15.39 7.38 -15.28
N VAL A 87 -16.41 6.90 -14.56
CA VAL A 87 -17.65 6.40 -15.16
C VAL A 87 -18.86 6.85 -14.36
N SER A 88 -19.99 7.03 -15.03
CA SER A 88 -21.30 7.26 -14.42
C SER A 88 -22.34 6.40 -15.13
N TYR A 89 -23.06 5.58 -14.35
CA TYR A 89 -24.05 4.65 -14.90
C TYR A 89 -25.21 4.44 -13.92
N VAL A 90 -26.43 4.42 -14.46
CA VAL A 90 -27.64 4.13 -13.68
C VAL A 90 -28.18 2.76 -14.10
N GLY A 91 -28.21 1.81 -13.16
CA GLY A 91 -28.71 0.45 -13.36
C GLY A 91 -29.89 0.12 -12.46
N PRO A 92 -30.62 -0.99 -12.72
CA PRO A 92 -31.67 -1.48 -11.83
C PRO A 92 -31.15 -1.75 -10.40
N CYS A 93 -32.01 -1.63 -9.40
CA CYS A 93 -31.73 -2.11 -8.05
C CYS A 93 -32.96 -2.80 -7.44
N ASP A 94 -32.77 -3.70 -6.48
CA ASP A 94 -33.86 -4.47 -5.87
C ASP A 94 -34.27 -3.89 -4.51
N ALA A 95 -35.26 -2.99 -4.51
CA ALA A 95 -35.79 -2.42 -3.26
C ALA A 95 -36.57 -3.44 -2.39
N THR A 96 -36.88 -4.63 -2.91
CA THR A 96 -37.63 -5.66 -2.18
C THR A 96 -36.73 -6.59 -1.36
N SER A 97 -35.42 -6.62 -1.65
CA SER A 97 -34.40 -7.43 -0.98
C SER A 97 -33.17 -6.56 -0.68
N ASN A 98 -33.21 -5.87 0.47
CA ASN A 98 -32.18 -4.94 0.93
C ASN A 98 -31.38 -5.51 2.13
N PRO A 99 -30.12 -5.10 2.32
CA PRO A 99 -29.36 -4.17 1.47
C PRO A 99 -28.90 -4.82 0.16
N ASN A 100 -28.84 -4.01 -0.91
CA ASN A 100 -28.13 -4.42 -2.12
C ASN A 100 -26.63 -4.17 -1.90
N THR A 101 -25.81 -4.84 -2.70
CA THR A 101 -24.36 -4.75 -2.69
C THR A 101 -23.88 -4.38 -4.08
N VAL A 102 -23.12 -3.28 -4.20
CA VAL A 102 -22.48 -2.86 -5.45
C VAL A 102 -20.99 -3.21 -5.36
N THR A 103 -20.54 -4.08 -6.26
CA THR A 103 -19.12 -4.47 -6.39
C THR A 103 -18.54 -3.85 -7.67
N LEU A 104 -17.37 -3.21 -7.54
CA LEU A 104 -16.59 -2.60 -8.61
C LEU A 104 -15.26 -3.35 -8.75
N GLU A 105 -14.94 -3.77 -9.97
CA GLU A 105 -13.68 -4.45 -10.30
C GLU A 105 -12.99 -3.75 -11.47
N LEU A 106 -11.69 -3.50 -11.35
CA LEU A 106 -10.89 -3.01 -12.47
C LEU A 106 -10.74 -4.12 -13.50
N ALA A 107 -11.34 -3.94 -14.68
CA ALA A 107 -11.36 -4.95 -15.74
C ALA A 107 -10.22 -4.75 -16.74
N SER A 108 -9.90 -3.51 -17.12
CA SER A 108 -8.84 -3.22 -18.09
C SER A 108 -8.34 -1.78 -18.01
N LEU A 109 -7.09 -1.58 -18.39
CA LEU A 109 -6.52 -0.27 -18.70
C LEU A 109 -6.06 -0.25 -20.15
N THR A 110 -6.33 0.83 -20.87
CA THR A 110 -5.97 1.01 -22.28
C THR A 110 -5.13 2.26 -22.45
N ASP A 111 -4.06 2.17 -23.23
CA ASP A 111 -3.18 3.30 -23.55
C ASP A 111 -3.79 4.21 -24.66
N PRO A 112 -3.23 5.41 -24.90
CA PRO A 112 -3.71 6.34 -25.94
C PRO A 112 -3.70 5.79 -27.37
N ASN A 113 -3.00 4.68 -27.64
CA ASN A 113 -2.99 4.01 -28.94
C ASN A 113 -4.09 2.94 -29.06
N GLY A 114 -4.93 2.78 -28.04
CA GLY A 114 -5.95 1.74 -27.97
C GLY A 114 -5.40 0.35 -27.62
N GLN A 115 -4.17 0.25 -27.12
CA GLN A 115 -3.58 -1.01 -26.70
C GLN A 115 -3.88 -1.29 -25.23
N LEU A 116 -4.24 -2.53 -24.92
CA LEU A 116 -4.41 -2.97 -23.54
C LEU A 116 -3.07 -2.93 -22.81
N ILE A 117 -3.05 -2.26 -21.67
CA ILE A 117 -1.94 -2.31 -20.73
C ILE A 117 -2.02 -3.67 -20.02
N PRO A 118 -0.96 -4.49 -20.08
CA PRO A 118 -1.01 -5.83 -19.50
C PRO A 118 -1.12 -5.76 -17.96
N PRO A 119 -1.82 -6.70 -17.30
CA PRO A 119 -1.93 -6.75 -15.84
C PRO A 119 -0.60 -6.80 -15.10
N SER A 120 0.50 -7.22 -15.74
CA SER A 120 1.85 -7.17 -15.15
C SER A 120 2.41 -5.75 -15.01
N GLN A 121 1.75 -4.73 -15.56
CA GLN A 121 2.16 -3.33 -15.51
C GLN A 121 1.29 -2.49 -14.56
N TYR A 122 0.43 -3.10 -13.76
CA TYR A 122 -0.30 -2.40 -12.70
C TYR A 122 -0.69 -3.38 -11.59
N ALA A 123 -0.88 -2.87 -10.38
CA ALA A 123 -1.50 -3.66 -9.32
C ALA A 123 -2.99 -3.32 -9.32
N ALA A 124 -3.87 -4.28 -9.64
CA ALA A 124 -5.31 -4.04 -9.53
C ALA A 124 -5.72 -3.99 -8.05
N PRO A 125 -6.58 -3.05 -7.62
CA PRO A 125 -7.21 -3.13 -6.32
C PRO A 125 -8.07 -4.40 -6.23
N PRO A 126 -8.29 -4.95 -5.02
CA PRO A 126 -9.26 -6.01 -4.84
C PRO A 126 -10.67 -5.53 -5.26
N PRO A 127 -11.63 -6.44 -5.52
CA PRO A 127 -13.02 -6.07 -5.76
C PRO A 127 -13.56 -5.15 -4.65
N LEU A 128 -13.95 -3.93 -5.03
CA LEU A 128 -14.41 -2.92 -4.09
C LEU A 128 -15.91 -3.05 -3.90
N THR A 129 -16.37 -3.11 -2.66
CA THR A 129 -17.79 -3.39 -2.38
C THR A 129 -18.40 -2.36 -1.45
N LYS A 130 -19.55 -1.80 -1.82
CA LYS A 130 -20.35 -0.89 -0.98
C LYS A 130 -21.80 -1.38 -0.85
N PRO A 131 -22.38 -1.38 0.37
CA PRO A 131 -23.80 -1.64 0.54
C PRO A 131 -24.62 -0.43 0.08
N VAL A 132 -25.84 -0.68 -0.39
CA VAL A 132 -26.80 0.36 -0.76
C VAL A 132 -28.21 -0.08 -0.40
N THR A 133 -28.97 0.81 0.23
CA THR A 133 -30.40 0.58 0.51
C THR A 133 -31.20 1.18 -0.62
N CYS A 134 -31.79 0.34 -1.46
CA CYS A 134 -32.58 0.77 -2.59
C CYS A 134 -34.01 1.11 -2.17
N VAL A 135 -34.54 2.21 -2.71
CA VAL A 135 -35.88 2.70 -2.40
C VAL A 135 -36.79 2.56 -3.62
N PRO A 136 -38.05 2.12 -3.46
CA PRO A 136 -38.97 2.04 -4.58
C PRO A 136 -39.09 3.37 -5.32
N GLU A 137 -39.08 3.31 -6.66
CA GLU A 137 -39.26 4.48 -7.53
C GLU A 137 -38.22 5.60 -7.36
N GLY A 138 -37.06 5.30 -6.78
CA GLY A 138 -35.99 6.26 -6.57
C GLY A 138 -34.64 5.81 -7.09
N ASP A 139 -33.75 6.80 -7.22
CA ASP A 139 -32.34 6.62 -7.53
C ASP A 139 -31.55 6.78 -6.25
N VAL A 140 -30.69 5.81 -5.96
CA VAL A 140 -29.74 5.87 -4.85
C VAL A 140 -28.31 5.89 -5.38
N ALA A 141 -27.49 6.80 -4.88
CA ALA A 141 -26.13 6.99 -5.38
C ALA A 141 -25.13 6.11 -4.62
N VAL A 142 -24.18 5.55 -5.35
CA VAL A 142 -22.97 4.91 -4.83
C VAL A 142 -21.78 5.48 -5.59
N SER A 143 -20.81 6.02 -4.87
CA SER A 143 -19.57 6.54 -5.43
C SER A 143 -18.39 5.68 -5.02
N PHE A 144 -17.45 5.49 -5.94
CA PHE A 144 -16.16 4.86 -5.70
C PHE A 144 -15.07 5.88 -6.00
N ASP A 145 -14.14 6.03 -5.07
CA ASP A 145 -12.90 6.77 -5.28
C ASP A 145 -11.76 5.77 -5.09
N VAL A 146 -10.91 5.65 -6.10
CA VAL A 146 -9.85 4.65 -6.14
C VAL A 146 -8.66 5.21 -6.89
N THR A 147 -7.50 5.17 -6.25
CA THR A 147 -6.23 5.36 -6.92
C THR A 147 -5.66 4.00 -7.31
N VAL A 148 -5.18 3.85 -8.54
CA VAL A 148 -4.62 2.58 -9.03
C VAL A 148 -3.12 2.72 -9.19
N ALA A 149 -2.35 1.79 -8.63
CA ALA A 149 -0.91 1.71 -8.78
C ALA A 149 -0.51 1.14 -10.14
N ARG A 150 0.25 1.88 -10.94
CA ARG A 150 0.72 1.46 -12.28
C ARG A 150 2.23 1.48 -12.41
N ALA A 151 2.85 0.46 -13.02
CA ALA A 151 4.28 0.46 -13.31
C ALA A 151 4.70 1.68 -14.14
N ALA A 152 5.66 2.42 -13.62
CA ALA A 152 6.24 3.59 -14.26
C ALA A 152 7.42 3.16 -15.13
N ASN A 153 7.27 3.31 -16.45
CA ASN A 153 8.35 3.06 -17.42
C ASN A 153 9.12 4.34 -17.79
N GLN A 154 8.84 5.46 -17.11
CA GLN A 154 9.39 6.78 -17.43
C GLN A 154 10.65 7.09 -16.62
N GLY A 155 11.76 6.41 -16.91
CA GLY A 155 13.13 6.84 -16.58
C GLY A 155 13.53 6.91 -15.09
N PHE A 156 14.82 6.69 -14.83
CA PHE A 156 15.55 6.84 -13.55
C PHE A 156 15.24 5.88 -12.40
N PHE A 157 14.16 5.10 -12.45
CA PHE A 157 13.85 4.10 -11.44
C PHE A 157 13.86 2.69 -12.04
N ASP A 158 14.61 1.77 -11.45
CA ASP A 158 14.71 0.39 -11.94
C ASP A 158 13.37 -0.37 -11.80
N VAL A 159 12.55 -0.02 -10.80
CA VAL A 159 11.12 -0.37 -10.71
C VAL A 159 10.37 0.75 -10.00
N ALA A 160 9.40 1.37 -10.68
CA ALA A 160 8.55 2.41 -10.10
C ALA A 160 7.06 2.17 -10.38
N MET A 161 6.19 2.82 -9.62
CA MET A 161 4.73 2.69 -9.62
C MET A 161 4.08 4.07 -9.45
N THR A 162 3.01 4.40 -10.17
CA THR A 162 2.30 5.69 -10.09
C THR A 162 1.08 5.61 -9.17
N PHE A 163 0.91 6.54 -8.24
CA PHE A 163 -0.27 6.77 -7.38
C PHE A 163 -0.79 8.19 -7.65
N SER A 164 -1.91 8.37 -8.35
CA SER A 164 -2.44 9.71 -8.61
C SER A 164 -1.38 10.69 -9.16
N ASP A 165 -0.73 10.34 -10.27
CA ASP A 165 0.44 11.04 -10.84
C ASP A 165 1.72 11.07 -9.98
N VAL A 166 1.79 10.32 -8.87
CA VAL A 166 2.98 10.16 -8.01
C VAL A 166 3.74 8.86 -8.29
N PHE A 167 4.93 8.95 -8.88
CA PHE A 167 5.81 7.83 -9.21
C PHE A 167 6.70 7.43 -8.03
N CYS A 168 6.44 6.28 -7.42
CA CYS A 168 7.14 5.70 -6.29
C CYS A 168 7.99 4.49 -6.69
N SER A 169 9.13 4.33 -6.04
CA SER A 169 9.99 3.14 -6.07
C SER A 169 10.27 2.70 -4.64
N ALA A 170 10.41 1.40 -4.43
CA ALA A 170 10.77 0.86 -3.14
C ALA A 170 11.62 -0.41 -3.29
N LYS A 171 12.42 -0.69 -2.26
CA LYS A 171 13.23 -1.90 -2.20
C LYS A 171 13.58 -2.30 -0.76
N LEU A 172 13.96 -3.56 -0.60
CA LEU A 172 14.61 -4.12 0.57
C LEU A 172 15.90 -4.78 0.13
N ASP A 173 17.03 -4.22 0.54
CA ASP A 173 18.35 -4.73 0.16
C ASP A 173 19.13 -5.18 1.39
N CYS A 174 19.65 -6.40 1.30
CA CYS A 174 20.56 -7.00 2.29
C CYS A 174 21.93 -7.36 1.71
N LEU A 175 22.10 -7.24 0.38
CA LEU A 175 23.29 -7.69 -0.33
C LEU A 175 23.98 -6.59 -1.11
N ASN A 176 25.31 -6.53 -1.02
CA ASN A 176 26.19 -5.72 -1.88
C ASN A 176 26.20 -6.24 -3.33
N ASP A 177 26.82 -5.50 -4.25
CA ASP A 177 26.86 -5.80 -5.69
C ASP A 177 27.39 -7.21 -6.04
N GLN A 178 28.30 -7.74 -5.22
CA GLN A 178 28.91 -9.06 -5.38
C GLN A 178 28.07 -10.20 -4.78
N GLY A 179 26.92 -9.90 -4.17
CA GLY A 179 26.03 -10.87 -3.55
C GLY A 179 26.41 -11.27 -2.12
N GLY A 180 27.40 -10.62 -1.51
CA GLY A 180 27.70 -10.73 -0.08
C GLY A 180 26.83 -9.78 0.76
N PRO A 181 26.92 -9.84 2.10
CA PRO A 181 26.20 -8.91 2.98
C PRO A 181 26.46 -7.45 2.60
N LEU A 182 25.43 -6.62 2.68
CA LEU A 182 25.55 -5.19 2.52
C LEU A 182 26.18 -4.59 3.78
N GLU A 183 27.33 -3.95 3.67
CA GLU A 183 28.06 -3.37 4.81
C GLU A 183 28.06 -1.85 4.70
N LEU A 184 27.01 -1.20 5.22
CA LEU A 184 26.85 0.25 5.13
C LEU A 184 27.09 0.96 6.48
N LEU A 185 26.44 0.55 7.56
CA LEU A 185 26.55 1.26 8.84
C LEU A 185 27.83 0.89 9.59
N PHE A 186 28.37 1.84 10.34
CA PHE A 186 29.58 1.62 11.16
C PHE A 186 29.25 0.87 12.44
N ASP A 187 30.00 -0.20 12.69
CA ASP A 187 30.08 -0.93 13.95
C ASP A 187 31.51 -0.74 14.51
N GLY A 188 31.64 0.19 15.47
CA GLY A 188 32.96 0.69 15.87
C GLY A 188 33.70 1.36 14.70
N ASP A 189 34.88 0.84 14.37
CA ASP A 189 35.75 1.36 13.30
C ASP A 189 35.51 0.67 11.93
N GLU A 190 34.70 -0.39 11.90
CA GLU A 190 34.41 -1.18 10.70
C GLU A 190 32.97 -0.99 10.23
N ARG A 191 32.63 -1.48 9.03
CA ARG A 191 31.23 -1.49 8.56
C ARG A 191 30.63 -2.87 8.82
N GLY A 192 29.44 -2.90 9.39
CA GLY A 192 28.72 -4.13 9.71
C GLY A 192 27.56 -4.42 8.76
N THR A 193 27.03 -5.65 8.85
CA THR A 193 25.87 -6.10 8.06
C THR A 193 24.69 -5.15 8.22
N THR A 194 24.15 -4.68 7.11
CA THR A 194 23.10 -3.67 7.04
C THR A 194 21.94 -4.14 6.17
N VAL A 195 20.72 -3.91 6.64
CA VAL A 195 19.49 -4.05 5.85
C VAL A 195 18.92 -2.67 5.59
N ILE A 196 18.51 -2.39 4.34
CA ILE A 196 17.94 -1.09 3.95
C ILE A 196 16.54 -1.28 3.37
N ALA A 197 15.54 -0.67 4.00
CA ALA A 197 14.24 -0.42 3.40
C ALA A 197 14.28 0.98 2.76
N ALA A 198 14.30 1.03 1.44
CA ALA A 198 14.38 2.28 0.69
C ALA A 198 13.06 2.60 -0.01
N PHE A 199 12.70 3.87 -0.01
CA PHE A 199 11.44 4.39 -0.54
C PHE A 199 11.70 5.76 -1.16
N ALA A 200 11.26 5.96 -2.40
CA ALA A 200 11.38 7.25 -3.05
C ALA A 200 10.21 7.50 -3.98
N CYS A 201 9.62 8.69 -3.95
CA CYS A 201 8.57 9.07 -4.89
C CYS A 201 8.79 10.45 -5.50
N THR A 202 8.08 10.71 -6.59
CA THR A 202 7.97 12.02 -7.23
C THR A 202 6.58 12.20 -7.80
N SER A 203 5.93 13.33 -7.51
CA SER A 203 4.72 13.76 -8.20
C SER A 203 5.03 14.25 -9.62
N GLY A 204 3.99 14.52 -10.39
CA GLY A 204 4.09 15.20 -11.69
C GLY A 204 4.80 16.55 -11.60
N GLY A 205 5.36 17.02 -12.72
CA GLY A 205 6.14 18.27 -12.74
C GLY A 205 5.33 19.47 -12.24
N GLY A 206 5.87 20.19 -11.25
CA GLY A 206 5.23 21.35 -10.63
C GLY A 206 4.18 21.02 -9.55
N GLN A 207 4.03 19.75 -9.16
CA GLN A 207 3.22 19.33 -8.02
C GLN A 207 4.11 18.99 -6.83
N ASP A 208 3.61 19.24 -5.62
CA ASP A 208 4.28 18.84 -4.40
C ASP A 208 4.27 17.31 -4.25
N THR A 209 5.30 16.75 -3.62
CA THR A 209 5.38 15.32 -3.29
C THR A 209 5.40 15.14 -1.80
N TRP A 210 4.45 14.37 -1.27
CA TRP A 210 4.38 14.00 0.13
C TRP A 210 4.61 12.49 0.27
N LEU A 211 5.57 12.11 1.10
CA LEU A 211 5.84 10.73 1.48
C LEU A 211 5.19 10.45 2.83
N HIS A 212 4.39 9.40 2.95
CA HIS A 212 3.79 8.95 4.21
C HIS A 212 4.35 7.58 4.55
N MET A 213 4.79 7.37 5.79
CA MET A 213 5.49 6.15 6.18
C MET A 213 5.24 5.84 7.67
N ASP A 214 5.29 4.56 8.01
CA ASP A 214 5.34 4.09 9.38
C ASP A 214 6.76 3.73 9.84
N ALA A 215 6.91 3.51 11.15
CA ALA A 215 8.13 2.93 11.67
C ALA A 215 8.40 1.56 11.04
N MET A 216 9.67 1.28 10.74
CA MET A 216 10.07 -0.07 10.37
C MET A 216 10.23 -0.88 11.66
N ILE A 217 9.67 -2.08 11.68
CA ILE A 217 9.64 -2.92 12.87
C ILE A 217 10.39 -4.20 12.56
N LEU A 218 11.43 -4.48 13.35
CA LEU A 218 12.11 -5.77 13.38
C LEU A 218 11.57 -6.58 14.55
N GLU A 219 10.84 -7.64 14.25
CA GLU A 219 10.29 -8.56 15.25
C GLU A 219 10.96 -9.92 15.14
N CYS A 220 11.47 -10.43 16.26
CA CYS A 220 12.15 -11.70 16.35
C CYS A 220 11.32 -12.72 17.15
N SER A 221 11.48 -13.99 16.79
CA SER A 221 10.74 -15.14 17.35
C SER A 221 10.96 -15.37 18.86
N ASP A 222 11.99 -14.77 19.45
CA ASP A 222 12.28 -14.78 20.88
C ASP A 222 11.52 -13.69 21.67
N GLY A 223 10.74 -12.87 20.97
CA GLY A 223 9.99 -11.74 21.53
C GLY A 223 10.74 -10.40 21.48
N THR A 224 11.97 -10.36 20.96
CA THR A 224 12.67 -9.10 20.74
C THR A 224 11.96 -8.30 19.65
N ARG A 225 11.67 -7.02 19.94
CA ARG A 225 11.01 -6.10 19.01
C ARG A 225 11.76 -4.78 19.00
N ILE A 226 12.19 -4.34 17.82
CA ILE A 226 12.94 -3.09 17.61
C ILE A 226 12.17 -2.23 16.63
N VAL A 227 11.85 -1.02 17.06
CA VAL A 227 11.10 -0.04 16.26
C VAL A 227 12.09 1.02 15.77
N HIS A 228 12.10 1.30 14.48
CA HIS A 228 12.91 2.35 13.90
C HIS A 228 12.03 3.49 13.42
N ASN A 229 12.16 4.62 14.10
CA ASN A 229 11.36 5.81 13.85
C ASN A 229 11.96 6.61 12.68
N PRO A 230 11.22 6.78 11.56
CA PRO A 230 11.71 7.47 10.37
C PRO A 230 11.91 8.98 10.57
N SER A 231 11.39 9.57 11.66
CA SER A 231 11.63 10.97 12.00
C SER A 231 13.02 11.21 12.59
N ARG A 232 13.64 10.20 13.22
CA ARG A 232 14.99 10.29 13.79
C ARG A 232 15.98 10.41 12.63
N GLY A 233 16.66 11.54 12.48
CA GLY A 233 17.59 11.78 11.38
C GLY A 233 17.42 13.16 10.75
N PRO A 234 18.10 13.43 9.62
CA PRO A 234 18.88 12.49 8.81
C PRO A 234 20.20 12.03 9.46
N GLY A 235 20.70 10.87 9.06
CA GLY A 235 21.98 10.29 9.49
C GLY A 235 21.85 9.10 10.43
N ASN A 236 22.94 8.77 11.12
CA ASN A 236 22.98 7.71 12.13
C ASN A 236 22.23 8.15 13.38
N VAL A 237 21.40 7.28 13.95
CA VAL A 237 20.51 7.61 15.08
C VAL A 237 20.74 6.76 16.33
N GLY A 238 21.75 5.87 16.31
CA GLY A 238 22.14 5.01 17.42
C GLY A 238 21.55 3.59 17.34
N GLY A 239 22.19 2.66 18.07
CA GLY A 239 21.80 1.26 18.20
C GLY A 239 21.17 0.87 19.55
N ASP A 240 21.00 1.82 20.48
CA ASP A 240 20.68 1.51 21.90
C ASP A 240 19.31 0.86 22.16
N ASP A 241 18.49 0.63 21.12
CA ASP A 241 17.10 0.20 21.24
C ASP A 241 16.90 -1.33 21.16
N GLY A 242 17.98 -2.14 21.17
CA GLY A 242 17.84 -3.59 21.26
C GLY A 242 19.13 -4.39 21.12
N PRO A 243 19.14 -5.67 21.54
CA PRO A 243 20.35 -6.51 21.54
C PRO A 243 20.82 -6.94 20.15
N TYR A 244 20.00 -6.80 19.11
CA TYR A 244 20.26 -7.34 17.76
C TYR A 244 20.64 -6.28 16.73
N VAL A 245 20.74 -5.02 17.13
CA VAL A 245 21.01 -3.90 16.24
C VAL A 245 22.12 -3.04 16.82
N PHE A 246 23.27 -2.96 16.15
CA PHE A 246 24.39 -2.13 16.60
C PHE A 246 24.24 -0.65 16.18
N GLN A 247 23.45 -0.39 15.12
CA GLN A 247 23.26 0.97 14.59
C GLN A 247 21.97 1.05 13.78
N ARG A 248 21.36 2.23 13.74
CA ARG A 248 20.32 2.57 12.76
C ARG A 248 20.64 3.89 12.07
N ALA A 249 20.08 4.07 10.88
CA ALA A 249 20.15 5.34 10.19
C ALA A 249 18.86 5.64 9.43
N VAL A 250 18.58 6.92 9.26
CA VAL A 250 17.55 7.42 8.34
C VAL A 250 18.23 8.32 7.32
N TYR A 251 18.08 7.97 6.05
CA TYR A 251 18.52 8.81 4.94
C TYR A 251 17.30 9.37 4.25
N ARG A 252 17.14 10.68 4.27
CA ARG A 252 16.02 11.35 3.60
C ARG A 252 16.50 12.60 2.92
N GLY A 253 15.79 12.98 1.87
CA GLY A 253 16.05 14.23 1.18
C GLY A 253 15.44 14.26 -0.21
N ARG A 254 15.83 15.31 -0.93
CA ARG A 254 15.42 15.59 -2.30
C ARG A 254 16.56 15.31 -3.26
N GLU A 255 16.28 14.61 -4.34
CA GLU A 255 17.20 14.48 -5.47
C GLU A 255 16.95 15.61 -6.47
N GLN A 256 18.03 16.17 -7.03
CA GLN A 256 17.92 17.20 -8.06
C GLN A 256 17.53 16.57 -9.39
N LEU A 257 16.23 16.55 -9.69
CA LEU A 257 15.70 16.02 -10.95
C LEU A 257 14.68 17.00 -11.57
N GLU A 258 15.09 18.24 -11.85
CA GLU A 258 14.19 19.24 -12.44
C GLU A 258 13.54 18.73 -13.76
N PRO A 259 12.22 18.96 -13.97
CA PRO A 259 11.29 19.75 -13.16
C PRO A 259 10.52 18.94 -12.07
N TYR A 260 10.98 17.73 -11.74
CA TYR A 260 10.31 16.79 -10.84
C TYR A 260 10.87 16.85 -9.42
N ASP A 261 9.98 16.74 -8.44
CA ASP A 261 10.34 16.70 -7.02
C ASP A 261 10.49 15.26 -6.55
N LYS A 262 11.64 14.67 -6.86
CA LYS A 262 11.99 13.35 -6.36
C LYS A 262 12.50 13.42 -4.93
N CYS A 263 11.77 12.77 -4.03
CA CYS A 263 12.16 12.60 -2.64
C CYS A 263 12.35 11.15 -2.25
N TYR A 264 13.25 10.92 -1.31
CA TYR A 264 13.51 9.60 -0.75
C TYR A 264 13.49 9.63 0.77
N TRP A 265 13.08 8.52 1.37
CA TRP A 265 13.04 8.30 2.81
C TRP A 265 13.39 6.85 3.11
N ASN A 266 14.65 6.60 3.41
CA ASN A 266 15.21 5.27 3.58
C ASN A 266 15.54 5.04 5.06
N GLN A 267 15.29 3.82 5.52
CA GLN A 267 15.61 3.37 6.87
C GLN A 267 16.60 2.20 6.79
N ALA A 268 17.67 2.28 7.56
CA ALA A 268 18.73 1.27 7.59
C ALA A 268 18.91 0.71 9.01
N PHE A 269 19.08 -0.61 9.10
CA PHE A 269 19.37 -1.36 10.31
C PHE A 269 20.72 -2.05 10.17
N GLY A 270 21.64 -1.76 11.08
CA GLY A 270 22.90 -2.48 11.25
C GLY A 270 22.66 -3.65 12.21
N LEU A 271 22.72 -4.88 11.71
CA LEU A 271 22.41 -6.08 12.48
C LEU A 271 23.66 -6.62 13.17
N ASP A 272 23.57 -6.86 14.47
CA ASP A 272 24.56 -7.62 15.23
C ASP A 272 24.21 -9.10 15.16
N LEU A 273 24.65 -9.77 14.09
CA LEU A 273 24.31 -11.18 13.85
C LEU A 273 24.93 -12.13 14.89
N ASP A 274 26.05 -11.75 15.52
CA ASP A 274 26.67 -12.55 16.56
C ASP A 274 25.87 -12.50 17.88
N ALA A 275 25.13 -11.42 18.10
CA ALA A 275 24.21 -11.29 19.22
C ALA A 275 22.90 -12.05 19.02
N ILE A 276 22.52 -12.40 17.78
CA ILE A 276 21.28 -13.14 17.50
C ILE A 276 21.52 -14.65 17.70
N PRO A 277 20.87 -15.31 18.67
CA PRO A 277 21.09 -16.73 18.92
C PRO A 277 20.63 -17.61 17.75
N ALA A 278 21.30 -18.75 17.57
CA ALA A 278 20.77 -19.83 16.73
C ALA A 278 19.35 -20.23 17.19
N GLY A 279 18.49 -20.52 16.23
CA GLY A 279 17.06 -20.79 16.40
C GLY A 279 16.18 -19.53 16.42
N VAL A 280 16.75 -18.33 16.38
CA VAL A 280 15.98 -17.08 16.31
C VAL A 280 15.82 -16.63 14.86
N ASP A 281 14.57 -16.49 14.46
CA ASP A 281 14.15 -15.87 13.20
C ASP A 281 13.70 -14.43 13.45
N CYS A 282 13.96 -13.51 12.52
CA CYS A 282 13.47 -12.13 12.58
C CYS A 282 12.84 -11.67 11.27
N VAL A 283 11.71 -10.96 11.39
CA VAL A 283 10.93 -10.39 10.28
C VAL A 283 10.98 -8.88 10.36
N LEU A 284 11.32 -8.23 9.25
CA LEU A 284 11.19 -6.80 9.08
C LEU A 284 9.84 -6.48 8.42
N THR A 285 9.10 -5.57 9.02
CA THR A 285 7.82 -5.07 8.50
C THR A 285 7.79 -3.54 8.44
N GLY A 286 7.00 -3.01 7.51
CA GLY A 286 6.72 -1.58 7.42
C GLY A 286 5.78 -1.25 6.27
N LYS A 287 5.29 -0.01 6.24
CA LYS A 287 4.45 0.47 5.14
C LYS A 287 4.72 1.94 4.82
N ALA A 288 4.46 2.29 3.56
CA ALA A 288 4.56 3.65 3.07
C ALA A 288 3.61 3.89 1.89
N THR A 289 3.32 5.15 1.62
CA THR A 289 2.58 5.61 0.46
C THR A 289 2.96 7.06 0.15
N ALA A 290 2.36 7.63 -0.89
CA ALA A 290 2.61 9.01 -1.26
C ALA A 290 1.35 9.69 -1.81
N SER A 291 1.38 11.02 -1.81
CA SER A 291 0.32 11.88 -2.33
C SER A 291 0.90 13.21 -2.82
N GLU A 292 0.05 14.01 -3.47
CA GLU A 292 0.37 15.36 -3.93
C GLU A 292 0.22 16.44 -2.84
N GLY A 293 -0.13 16.03 -1.60
CA GLY A 293 -0.43 16.96 -0.52
C GLY A 293 -0.49 16.28 0.85
N ALA A 294 -0.36 17.08 1.91
CA ALA A 294 -0.51 16.60 3.29
C ALA A 294 -1.89 15.98 3.54
N TRP A 295 -1.93 14.95 4.38
CA TRP A 295 -3.18 14.33 4.82
C TRP A 295 -3.58 14.77 6.21
N VAL A 296 -4.90 14.92 6.41
CA VAL A 296 -5.46 15.23 7.73
C VAL A 296 -5.27 14.01 8.63
N ALA A 297 -4.58 14.21 9.75
CA ALA A 297 -4.28 13.14 10.69
C ALA A 297 -3.53 11.93 10.06
N GLY A 298 -2.82 12.13 8.94
CA GLY A 298 -2.02 11.07 8.30
C GLY A 298 -2.84 9.94 7.71
N ASN A 299 -4.15 10.13 7.57
CA ASN A 299 -5.05 9.15 6.97
C ASN A 299 -5.13 9.38 5.47
N THR A 300 -5.10 8.30 4.70
CA THR A 300 -5.58 8.36 3.31
C THR A 300 -7.00 8.94 3.28
N PRO A 301 -7.41 9.62 2.21
CA PRO A 301 -8.75 10.22 2.12
C PRO A 301 -9.87 9.23 2.44
N GLU A 302 -10.79 9.62 3.33
CA GLU A 302 -11.94 8.79 3.69
C GLU A 302 -12.81 8.49 2.46
N GLY A 303 -13.29 7.26 2.34
CA GLY A 303 -14.12 6.83 1.23
C GLY A 303 -13.36 6.57 -0.07
N ALA A 304 -12.04 6.76 -0.07
CA ALA A 304 -11.14 6.41 -1.16
C ALA A 304 -10.33 5.14 -0.85
N VAL A 305 -9.99 4.41 -1.90
CA VAL A 305 -9.06 3.27 -1.84
C VAL A 305 -7.71 3.70 -2.39
N TRP A 306 -6.68 3.58 -1.57
CA TRP A 306 -5.35 4.10 -1.88
C TRP A 306 -4.29 2.98 -1.91
N PRO A 307 -3.31 3.04 -2.82
CA PRO A 307 -2.22 2.07 -2.85
C PRO A 307 -1.23 2.28 -1.71
N VAL A 308 -0.73 1.18 -1.16
CA VAL A 308 0.22 1.16 -0.03
C VAL A 308 1.35 0.19 -0.34
N ILE A 309 2.58 0.68 -0.27
CA ILE A 309 3.78 -0.16 -0.35
C ILE A 309 3.98 -0.81 1.02
N ARG A 310 4.19 -2.12 1.03
CA ARG A 310 4.46 -2.90 2.24
C ARG A 310 5.79 -3.62 2.12
N TRP A 311 6.58 -3.56 3.18
CA TRP A 311 7.74 -4.42 3.38
C TRP A 311 7.34 -5.51 4.36
N GLU A 312 7.58 -6.76 4.00
CA GLU A 312 7.41 -7.90 4.90
C GLU A 312 8.39 -9.00 4.49
N LYS A 313 9.45 -9.19 5.27
CA LYS A 313 10.47 -10.18 4.95
C LYS A 313 11.12 -10.72 6.21
N GLN A 314 11.18 -12.04 6.31
CA GLN A 314 12.15 -12.70 7.17
C GLN A 314 13.57 -12.35 6.71
N ILE A 315 14.26 -11.53 7.48
CA ILE A 315 15.61 -11.05 7.19
C ILE A 315 16.69 -11.84 7.92
N VAL A 316 16.31 -12.54 8.99
CA VAL A 316 17.17 -13.46 9.73
C VAL A 316 16.45 -14.81 9.89
N THR A 317 17.18 -15.90 9.65
CA THR A 317 16.74 -17.27 9.85
C THR A 317 17.81 -18.04 10.61
N ASP A 318 17.44 -18.68 11.72
CA ASP A 318 18.37 -19.45 12.56
C ASP A 318 19.61 -18.63 12.99
N GLY A 319 19.42 -17.35 13.33
CA GLY A 319 20.48 -16.40 13.68
C GLY A 319 21.33 -15.88 12.51
N ALA A 320 21.10 -16.35 11.27
CA ALA A 320 21.85 -15.92 10.10
C ALA A 320 21.03 -15.02 9.15
N LEU A 321 21.69 -14.09 8.46
CA LEU A 321 21.07 -13.25 7.43
C LEU A 321 20.46 -14.13 6.32
N SER A 322 19.18 -13.91 5.99
CA SER A 322 18.42 -14.75 5.04
C SER A 322 17.71 -13.97 3.92
N CYS A 323 17.88 -12.65 3.85
CA CYS A 323 17.32 -11.81 2.80
C CYS A 323 18.28 -11.52 1.63
N GLY A 324 17.70 -11.17 0.48
CA GLY A 324 18.42 -10.87 -0.76
C GLY A 324 18.28 -9.41 -1.18
N ARG A 325 18.01 -9.19 -2.47
CA ARG A 325 17.57 -7.91 -3.02
C ARG A 325 16.13 -8.05 -3.49
N HIS A 326 15.27 -7.18 -3.00
CA HIS A 326 13.84 -7.25 -3.27
C HIS A 326 13.37 -5.87 -3.75
N ALA A 327 13.11 -5.74 -5.04
CA ALA A 327 12.51 -4.53 -5.59
C ALA A 327 10.97 -4.63 -5.56
N LEU A 328 10.31 -3.47 -5.43
CA LEU A 328 8.86 -3.35 -5.49
C LEU A 328 8.28 -4.12 -6.68
N GLY A 329 7.32 -5.00 -6.45
CA GLY A 329 6.63 -5.72 -7.53
C GLY A 329 7.42 -6.86 -8.18
N GLN A 330 8.64 -7.18 -7.71
CA GLN A 330 9.38 -8.38 -8.15
C GLN A 330 9.15 -9.61 -7.26
N GLY A 331 8.44 -9.43 -6.15
CA GLY A 331 8.14 -10.49 -5.19
C GLY A 331 7.18 -10.00 -4.11
N PRO A 332 6.75 -10.88 -3.19
CA PRO A 332 5.87 -10.51 -2.09
C PRO A 332 6.56 -9.65 -1.02
N GLU A 333 7.90 -9.66 -0.94
CA GLU A 333 8.65 -9.00 0.13
C GLU A 333 8.53 -7.48 0.13
N VAL A 334 8.43 -6.89 -1.06
CA VAL A 334 8.15 -5.47 -1.27
C VAL A 334 6.98 -5.39 -2.23
N SER A 335 5.79 -5.31 -1.66
CA SER A 335 4.53 -5.49 -2.38
C SER A 335 3.66 -4.24 -2.32
N ILE A 336 2.62 -4.22 -3.16
CA ILE A 336 1.59 -3.17 -3.17
C ILE A 336 0.30 -3.79 -2.66
N GLY A 337 -0.20 -3.26 -1.56
CA GLY A 337 -1.56 -3.46 -1.08
C GLY A 337 -2.42 -2.24 -1.36
N TYR A 338 -3.67 -2.31 -0.90
CA TYR A 338 -4.64 -1.23 -0.97
C TYR A 338 -5.32 -1.04 0.37
N THR A 339 -5.67 0.20 0.70
CA THR A 339 -6.54 0.50 1.85
C THR A 339 -7.96 -0.02 1.61
N ASP A 340 -8.76 -0.07 2.67
CA ASP A 340 -10.21 -0.11 2.51
C ASP A 340 -10.78 1.32 2.44
N PHE A 341 -12.12 1.44 2.45
CA PHE A 341 -12.82 2.73 2.41
C PHE A 341 -12.76 3.52 3.72
N SER A 342 -12.38 2.90 4.84
CA SER A 342 -12.10 3.62 6.08
C SER A 342 -10.76 4.35 6.04
N GLY A 343 -9.94 4.02 5.04
CA GLY A 343 -8.61 4.56 4.83
C GLY A 343 -7.55 3.79 5.62
N GLU A 344 -6.31 4.27 5.52
CA GLU A 344 -5.20 3.77 6.31
C GLU A 344 -4.41 4.94 6.87
N ARG A 345 -4.03 4.81 8.14
CA ARG A 345 -3.22 5.80 8.85
C ARG A 345 -1.73 5.53 8.65
N PHE A 346 -0.99 6.62 8.56
CA PHE A 346 0.46 6.69 8.59
C PHE A 346 0.91 7.66 9.69
N PHE A 347 1.88 7.26 10.50
CA PHE A 347 2.31 8.04 11.65
C PHE A 347 3.32 9.15 11.33
N TYR A 348 3.95 9.08 10.16
CA TYR A 348 4.95 10.05 9.73
C TYR A 348 4.70 10.48 8.29
N SER A 349 4.96 11.77 8.00
CA SER A 349 4.82 12.31 6.65
C SER A 349 5.90 13.35 6.34
N MET A 350 6.43 13.37 5.13
CA MET A 350 7.46 14.31 4.71
C MET A 350 7.04 14.98 3.40
N GLU A 351 6.97 16.30 3.41
CA GLU A 351 6.93 17.10 2.19
C GLU A 351 8.32 17.15 1.55
N CYS A 352 8.39 17.06 0.23
CA CYS A 352 9.66 17.01 -0.48
C CYS A 352 10.52 18.28 -0.37
N ALA A 353 9.90 19.42 -0.06
CA ALA A 353 10.57 20.70 0.12
C ALA A 353 11.20 20.89 1.52
N ASP A 354 10.82 20.06 2.50
CA ASP A 354 11.11 20.26 3.92
C ASP A 354 11.87 19.08 4.55
N GLU A 355 12.45 19.28 5.74
CA GLU A 355 12.87 18.15 6.59
C GLU A 355 11.63 17.33 6.97
N ALA A 356 11.71 15.98 6.98
CA ALA A 356 10.57 15.18 7.44
C ALA A 356 10.15 15.64 8.83
N ARG A 357 8.97 16.24 8.88
CA ARG A 357 8.29 16.52 10.12
C ARG A 357 7.64 15.20 10.49
N ALA A 358 7.89 14.70 11.68
CA ALA A 358 6.82 13.87 12.21
C ALA A 358 5.60 14.76 12.22
N VAL A 359 4.57 14.35 11.50
CA VAL A 359 3.24 14.89 11.72
C VAL A 359 2.64 13.84 12.64
N PRO A 360 2.86 13.97 13.96
CA PRO A 360 2.44 12.98 14.93
C PRO A 360 0.93 13.12 14.96
N ASN A 361 0.29 12.33 14.14
CA ASN A 361 -1.12 12.49 13.92
C ASN A 361 -1.82 11.51 14.81
N GLY A 362 -2.22 11.97 16.00
CA GLY A 362 -3.32 11.47 16.83
C GLY A 362 -4.05 12.70 17.39
N THR A 363 -4.82 12.58 18.47
CA THR A 363 -5.49 13.74 19.08
C THR A 363 -4.47 14.82 19.42
N ALA A 364 -4.34 15.82 18.55
CA ALA A 364 -3.38 16.90 18.72
C ALA A 364 -3.84 17.75 19.89
N CYS A 365 -3.25 17.49 21.05
CA CYS A 365 -3.43 18.29 22.25
C CYS A 365 -2.62 19.55 22.10
N GLY A 366 -3.16 20.47 21.29
CA GLY A 366 -2.60 21.79 21.15
C GLY A 366 -2.53 22.46 22.51
N GLY A 367 -1.31 22.63 23.00
CA GLY A 367 -0.99 23.39 24.20
C GLY A 367 0.37 24.02 24.02
N THR A 368 0.54 25.23 24.55
CA THR A 368 1.86 25.82 24.73
C THR A 368 2.38 25.41 26.09
N LEU A 369 3.38 24.53 26.13
CA LEU A 369 4.14 24.32 27.35
C LEU A 369 5.00 25.56 27.59
N SER A 370 4.79 26.26 28.70
CA SER A 370 5.60 27.44 29.05
C SER A 370 7.08 27.08 29.06
N GLY A 371 7.84 27.65 28.12
CA GLY A 371 9.26 27.33 27.90
C GLY A 371 9.56 26.68 26.54
N PHE A 372 8.54 26.17 25.84
CA PHE A 372 8.65 25.66 24.47
C PHE A 372 7.92 26.62 23.52
N GLY A 373 8.65 27.18 22.55
CA GLY A 373 8.08 28.08 21.55
C GLY A 373 7.30 27.37 20.43
N GLU A 374 7.20 26.03 20.51
CA GLU A 374 6.68 25.17 19.45
C GLU A 374 5.44 24.42 19.93
N GLN A 375 4.61 24.00 18.96
CA GLN A 375 3.43 23.21 19.22
C GLN A 375 3.82 21.84 19.76
N VAL A 376 3.17 21.45 20.86
CA VAL A 376 3.28 20.11 21.42
C VAL A 376 2.13 19.27 20.90
N VAL A 377 2.43 18.06 20.44
CA VAL A 377 1.45 17.15 19.85
C VAL A 377 1.60 15.78 20.48
N PHE A 378 0.50 15.24 20.99
CA PHE A 378 0.41 13.86 21.43
C PHE A 378 -0.29 13.05 20.34
N ALA A 379 0.27 11.92 19.97
CA ALA A 379 -0.34 11.04 19.00
C ALA A 379 -0.40 9.62 19.54
N GLY A 380 -1.62 9.06 19.60
CA GLY A 380 -1.79 7.64 19.88
C GLY A 380 -1.22 6.81 18.72
N THR A 381 -0.41 5.80 19.01
CA THR A 381 0.06 4.77 18.09
C THR A 381 -0.47 3.41 18.55
N ASP A 382 -0.31 2.36 17.76
CA ASP A 382 -0.66 1.00 18.18
C ASP A 382 0.16 0.53 19.40
N GLU A 383 1.26 1.22 19.70
CA GLU A 383 2.20 0.90 20.78
C GLU A 383 2.08 1.83 21.99
N GLY A 384 1.25 2.87 21.94
CA GLY A 384 1.09 3.82 23.04
C GLY A 384 0.86 5.25 22.59
N VAL A 385 1.56 6.21 23.18
CA VAL A 385 1.50 7.64 22.82
C VAL A 385 2.89 8.13 22.51
N VAL A 386 3.07 8.76 21.37
CA VAL A 386 4.26 9.55 21.10
C VAL A 386 3.98 11.02 21.44
N LEU A 387 4.96 11.66 22.05
CA LEU A 387 5.00 13.10 22.26
C LEU A 387 5.90 13.69 21.18
N ALA A 388 5.41 14.72 20.50
CA ALA A 388 6.23 15.53 19.62
C ALA A 388 6.28 16.99 20.05
N VAL A 389 7.46 17.57 19.89
CA VAL A 389 7.72 18.99 20.09
C VAL A 389 8.53 19.47 18.90
N GLY A 390 7.90 20.27 18.03
CA GLY A 390 8.49 20.62 16.73
C GLY A 390 8.72 19.39 15.85
N SER A 391 9.99 19.15 15.48
CA SER A 391 10.41 17.97 14.70
C SER A 391 10.85 16.78 15.56
N GLN A 392 10.97 16.96 16.88
CA GLN A 392 11.39 15.90 17.79
C GLN A 392 10.19 15.05 18.20
N VAL A 393 10.36 13.72 18.19
CA VAL A 393 9.34 12.77 18.64
C VAL A 393 9.95 11.79 19.62
N THR A 394 9.27 11.52 20.72
CA THR A 394 9.67 10.48 21.67
C THR A 394 9.44 9.10 21.10
N ASP A 395 10.12 8.10 21.66
CA ASP A 395 9.68 6.72 21.45
C ASP A 395 8.24 6.54 22.00
N PRO A 396 7.46 5.57 21.48
CA PRO A 396 6.12 5.31 21.96
C PRO A 396 6.10 5.01 23.46
N MET A 397 5.32 5.79 24.21
CA MET A 397 5.09 5.56 25.63
C MET A 397 3.86 4.65 25.78
N PRO A 398 4.02 3.39 26.22
CA PRO A 398 2.90 2.45 26.27
C PRO A 398 1.79 2.95 27.20
N LEU A 399 0.55 2.84 26.72
CA LEU A 399 -0.63 3.15 27.51
C LEU A 399 -0.99 1.93 28.39
N PRO A 400 -1.50 2.14 29.62
CA PRO A 400 -2.05 1.06 30.42
C PRO A 400 -3.16 0.30 29.66
N PRO A 401 -3.36 -1.00 29.93
CA PRO A 401 -4.43 -1.76 29.29
C PRO A 401 -5.80 -1.09 29.44
N GLY A 402 -6.52 -0.93 28.33
CA GLY A 402 -7.85 -0.30 28.29
C GLY A 402 -7.85 1.23 28.18
N VAL A 403 -6.68 1.84 27.98
CA VAL A 403 -6.53 3.29 27.76
C VAL A 403 -6.30 3.57 26.29
N THR A 404 -7.10 4.48 25.72
CA THR A 404 -6.90 5.03 24.36
C THR A 404 -6.97 6.56 24.40
N LEU A 405 -6.35 7.24 23.43
CA LEU A 405 -6.45 8.69 23.23
C LEU A 405 -7.57 9.07 22.23
N GLU A 406 -8.48 8.16 21.92
CA GLU A 406 -9.39 8.26 20.78
C GLU A 406 -10.32 9.48 20.85
N ASP A 407 -10.70 9.92 22.06
CA ASP A 407 -11.72 10.96 22.24
C ASP A 407 -11.27 12.21 23.01
N ALA A 408 -10.12 12.18 23.69
CA ALA A 408 -9.65 13.31 24.49
C ALA A 408 -8.13 13.31 24.70
N CYS A 409 -7.61 14.51 24.90
CA CYS A 409 -6.20 14.81 25.07
C CYS A 409 -5.58 14.43 26.41
N CYS A 410 -6.44 14.15 27.37
CA CYS A 410 -6.05 13.86 28.72
C CYS A 410 -7.00 12.80 29.26
N MET A 411 -6.44 11.88 30.04
CA MET A 411 -7.24 11.05 30.94
C MET A 411 -7.39 11.77 32.28
N ASP A 412 -8.60 11.78 32.82
CA ASP A 412 -8.84 12.11 34.22
C ASP A 412 -8.04 11.13 35.12
N PRO A 413 -7.19 11.58 36.09
CA PRO A 413 -7.16 12.88 36.77
C PRO A 413 -6.19 13.93 36.22
N CYS A 414 -5.55 13.70 35.08
CA CYS A 414 -4.62 14.67 34.49
C CYS A 414 -5.31 15.96 33.95
N CYS A 415 -6.64 16.07 34.10
CA CYS A 415 -7.47 17.19 33.66
C CYS A 415 -7.86 18.20 34.76
N SER A 416 -7.39 18.06 36.00
CA SER A 416 -7.64 19.11 36.99
C SER A 416 -6.69 20.29 36.74
N GLU A 417 -7.31 21.47 36.52
CA GLU A 417 -6.75 22.79 36.17
C GLU A 417 -5.30 23.12 36.57
#